data_AF-A0A498H2I7-F1
#
_entry.id   AF-A0A498H2I7-F1
#
_cell.length_a   1.000
_cell.length_b   1.000
_cell.length_c   1.000
_cell.angle_alpha   90.00
_cell.angle_beta   90.00
_cell.angle_gamma   90.00
#
_symmetry.space_group_name_H-M   'P 1'
#
loop_
_entity.id
_entity.type
_entity.pdbx_description
1 polymer ?
#
loop_
_entity_poly.entity_id
_entity_poly.type
_entity_poly.pdbx_seq_one_letter_code
_entity_poly.pdbx_strand_id
1 'polypeptide(L)'
;MAETLLPPHVREREYWKQYRAMRTMTARLASQRDLVRRIREEPAIPAQAQDAAAKALSVDIEETRHLFGEVLETLITTGMQTSHSLDIETVAAIPADSDLIEVLECLLWVDGEEERIEPEIGGALIRYGIRQGHGAPVRALLAFYRTEEVRYDRRLEGSLERCSLTILQEVYPAKQYHIRMRLPAEALIGRGILS
;
A
#
# COMPACT_ATOMS: atom_id res chain seq x y z
N MET A 1 -8.71 12.54 -28.75
CA MET A 1 -7.45 11.95 -29.23
C MET A 1 -7.56 10.47 -29.03
N ALA A 2 -7.46 9.68 -30.10
CA ALA A 2 -7.55 8.22 -29.99
C ALA A 2 -6.25 7.71 -29.37
N GLU A 3 -6.31 7.37 -28.08
CA GLU A 3 -5.26 6.62 -27.42
C GLU A 3 -5.22 5.23 -28.08
N THR A 4 -4.17 4.96 -28.86
CA THR A 4 -4.03 3.69 -29.57
C THR A 4 -3.80 2.60 -28.51
N LEU A 5 -4.90 2.02 -28.02
CA LEU A 5 -4.87 0.93 -27.06
C LEU A 5 -4.02 -0.20 -27.63
N LEU A 6 -2.95 -0.55 -26.92
CA LEU A 6 -2.06 -1.64 -27.28
C LEU A 6 -2.88 -2.93 -27.51
N PRO A 7 -2.48 -3.79 -28.47
CA PRO A 7 -3.15 -5.07 -28.67
C PRO A 7 -3.22 -5.88 -27.35
N PRO A 8 -4.29 -6.66 -27.10
CA PRO A 8 -4.50 -7.35 -25.82
C PRO A 8 -3.29 -8.18 -25.33
N HIS A 9 -2.64 -8.92 -26.24
CA HIS A 9 -1.46 -9.73 -25.93
C HIS A 9 -0.22 -8.90 -25.53
N VAL A 10 -0.11 -7.65 -26.00
CA VAL A 10 0.96 -6.74 -25.61
C VAL A 10 0.71 -6.19 -24.21
N ARG A 11 -0.56 -5.85 -23.89
CA ARG A 11 -0.96 -5.39 -22.55
C ARG A 11 -0.74 -6.47 -21.50
N GLU A 12 -1.12 -7.71 -21.80
CA GLU A 12 -0.88 -8.87 -20.93
C GLU A 12 0.62 -9.06 -20.63
N ARG A 13 1.45 -9.01 -21.68
CA ARG A 13 2.91 -9.16 -21.51
C ARG A 13 3.51 -8.03 -20.67
N GLU A 14 3.06 -6.80 -20.90
CA GLU A 14 3.57 -5.63 -20.17
C GLU A 14 3.10 -5.67 -18.71
N TYR A 15 1.86 -6.09 -18.46
CA TYR A 15 1.33 -6.32 -17.11
C TYR A 15 2.23 -7.28 -16.31
N TRP A 16 2.51 -8.47 -16.85
CA TRP A 16 3.35 -9.45 -16.16
C TRP A 16 4.80 -8.97 -15.98
N LYS A 17 5.29 -8.14 -16.90
CA LYS A 17 6.61 -7.50 -16.76
C LYS A 17 6.63 -6.49 -15.61
N GLN A 18 5.60 -5.65 -15.50
CA GLN A 18 5.43 -4.70 -14.40
C GLN A 18 5.25 -5.43 -13.06
N TYR A 19 4.45 -6.50 -13.03
CA TYR A 19 4.27 -7.32 -11.82
C TYR A 19 5.60 -7.93 -11.34
N ARG A 20 6.40 -8.50 -12.24
CA ARG A 20 7.74 -9.02 -11.89
C ARG A 20 8.70 -7.94 -11.42
N ALA A 21 8.65 -6.75 -12.04
CA ALA A 21 9.45 -5.60 -11.61
C ALA A 21 9.06 -5.18 -10.19
N MET A 22 7.76 -5.04 -9.91
CA MET A 22 7.22 -4.73 -8.58
C MET A 22 7.72 -5.72 -7.53
N ARG A 23 7.58 -7.03 -7.76
CA ARG A 23 8.08 -8.07 -6.82
C ARG A 23 9.59 -7.98 -6.57
N THR A 24 10.37 -7.73 -7.62
CA THR A 24 11.83 -7.57 -7.51
C THR A 24 12.18 -6.35 -6.65
N MET A 25 11.44 -5.24 -6.82
CA MET A 25 11.64 -4.02 -6.06
C MET A 25 11.22 -4.17 -4.60
N THR A 26 10.10 -4.84 -4.32
CA THR A 26 9.68 -5.21 -2.96
C THR A 26 10.79 -6.00 -2.25
N ALA A 27 11.32 -7.05 -2.88
CA ALA A 27 12.39 -7.86 -2.31
C ALA A 27 13.66 -7.03 -2.05
N ARG A 28 13.99 -6.11 -2.97
CA ARG A 28 15.12 -5.19 -2.82
C ARG A 28 14.94 -4.24 -1.65
N LEU A 29 13.78 -3.61 -1.51
CA LEU A 29 13.46 -2.68 -0.41
C LEU A 29 13.51 -3.40 0.95
N ALA A 30 12.96 -4.60 1.04
CA ALA A 30 13.06 -5.44 2.22
C ALA A 30 14.52 -5.74 2.58
N SER A 31 15.33 -6.17 1.59
CA SER A 31 16.76 -6.45 1.80
C SER A 31 17.56 -5.21 2.23
N GLN A 32 17.26 -4.03 1.68
CA GLN A 32 17.94 -2.79 2.04
C GLN A 32 17.60 -2.36 3.48
N ARG A 33 16.34 -2.49 3.89
CA ARG A 33 15.93 -2.21 5.28
C ARG A 33 16.57 -3.16 6.27
N ASP A 34 16.61 -4.46 5.95
CA ASP A 34 17.28 -5.45 6.78
C ASP A 34 18.78 -5.15 6.92
N LEU A 35 19.43 -4.67 5.86
CA LEU A 35 20.83 -4.24 5.90
C LEU A 35 21.02 -3.02 6.82
N VAL A 36 20.16 -2.00 6.72
CA VAL A 36 20.20 -0.83 7.61
C VAL A 36 20.04 -1.25 9.07
N ARG A 37 19.09 -2.15 9.37
CA ARG A 37 18.91 -2.69 10.72
C ARG A 37 20.19 -3.36 11.22
N ARG A 38 20.77 -4.27 10.42
CA ARG A 38 22.01 -4.98 10.78
C ARG A 38 23.18 -4.03 11.04
N ILE A 39 23.34 -2.98 10.23
CA ILE A 39 24.42 -2.00 10.42
C ILE A 39 24.24 -1.24 11.74
N ARG A 40 23.00 -0.88 12.10
CA ARG A 40 22.72 -0.18 13.36
C ARG A 40 22.91 -1.07 14.60
N GLU A 41 22.68 -2.37 14.46
CA GLU A 41 22.81 -3.34 15.54
C GLU A 41 24.24 -3.89 15.70
N GLU A 42 25.14 -3.65 14.73
CA GLU A 42 26.50 -4.23 14.72
C GLU A 42 27.44 -3.50 15.69
N PRO A 43 27.79 -4.10 16.85
CA PRO A 43 28.59 -3.45 17.88
C PRO A 43 30.04 -3.17 17.44
N ALA A 44 30.55 -3.83 16.41
CA ALA A 44 31.92 -3.62 15.93
C ALA A 44 32.09 -2.32 15.12
N ILE A 45 31.01 -1.73 14.61
CA ILE A 45 31.07 -0.51 13.81
C ILE A 45 30.93 0.70 14.74
N PRO A 46 31.84 1.70 14.67
CA PRO A 46 31.68 2.94 15.43
C PRO A 46 30.35 3.65 15.12
N ALA A 47 29.67 4.19 16.13
CA ALA A 47 28.35 4.82 15.97
C ALA A 47 28.28 5.86 14.83
N GLN A 48 29.31 6.70 14.69
CA GLN A 48 29.37 7.68 13.59
C GLN A 48 29.41 7.04 12.20
N ALA A 49 30.07 5.88 12.07
CA ALA A 49 30.12 5.13 10.82
C ALA A 49 28.81 4.37 10.55
N GLN A 50 28.16 3.85 11.61
CA GLN A 50 26.81 3.28 11.51
C GLN A 50 25.80 4.32 11.00
N ASP A 51 25.80 5.52 11.57
CA ASP A 51 24.91 6.61 11.18
C ASP A 51 25.16 7.08 9.75
N ALA A 52 26.43 7.24 9.36
CA ALA A 52 26.79 7.64 8.00
C ALA A 52 26.34 6.59 6.96
N ALA A 53 26.57 5.30 7.24
CA ALA A 53 26.16 4.21 6.37
C ALA A 53 24.63 4.07 6.30
N ALA A 54 23.94 4.15 7.44
CA ALA A 54 22.48 4.12 7.50
C ALA A 54 21.85 5.30 6.73
N LYS A 55 22.45 6.49 6.83
CA LYS A 55 21.98 7.67 6.09
C LYS A 55 22.17 7.53 4.58
N ALA A 56 23.32 7.03 4.13
CA ALA A 56 23.56 6.78 2.71
C ALA A 56 22.56 5.77 2.14
N LEU A 57 22.36 4.63 2.84
CA LEU A 57 21.39 3.61 2.43
C LEU A 57 19.95 4.12 2.47
N SER A 58 19.63 5.05 3.36
CA SER A 58 18.28 5.63 3.45
C SER A 58 17.94 6.49 2.22
N VAL A 59 18.94 7.15 1.60
CA VAL A 59 18.74 7.87 0.33
C VAL A 59 18.43 6.88 -0.79
N ASP A 60 19.21 5.81 -0.92
CA ASP A 60 18.99 4.77 -1.93
C ASP A 60 17.64 4.06 -1.77
N ILE A 61 17.20 3.84 -0.53
CA ILE A 61 15.88 3.28 -0.20
C ILE A 61 14.78 4.22 -0.68
N GLU A 62 14.90 5.52 -0.41
CA GLU A 62 13.85 6.47 -0.80
C GLU A 62 13.75 6.63 -2.33
N GLU A 63 14.88 6.62 -3.05
CA GLU A 63 14.88 6.59 -4.52
C GLU A 63 14.22 5.30 -5.06
N THR A 64 14.58 4.15 -4.49
CA THR A 64 13.98 2.86 -4.88
C THR A 64 12.48 2.84 -4.59
N ARG A 65 12.05 3.45 -3.49
CA ARG A 65 10.65 3.56 -3.08
C ARG A 65 9.86 4.48 -3.98
N HIS A 66 10.44 5.59 -4.44
CA HIS A 66 9.78 6.46 -5.42
C HIS A 66 9.52 5.72 -6.73
N LEU A 67 10.54 5.04 -7.28
CA LEU A 67 10.38 4.21 -8.47
C LEU A 67 9.37 3.07 -8.27
N PHE A 68 9.30 2.51 -7.05
CA PHE A 68 8.31 1.49 -6.71
C PHE A 68 6.89 2.02 -6.84
N GLY A 69 6.64 3.24 -6.36
CA GLY A 69 5.36 3.94 -6.51
C GLY A 69 4.94 4.08 -7.97
N GLU A 70 5.86 4.52 -8.84
CA GLU A 70 5.61 4.66 -10.29
C GLU A 70 5.29 3.32 -10.96
N VAL A 71 6.05 2.27 -10.64
CA VAL A 71 5.83 0.92 -11.16
C VAL A 71 4.48 0.36 -10.68
N LEU A 72 4.13 0.57 -9.42
CA LEU A 72 2.85 0.13 -8.86
C LEU A 72 1.68 0.89 -9.49
N GLU A 73 1.78 2.20 -9.69
CA GLU A 73 0.75 2.99 -10.38
C GLU A 73 0.55 2.51 -11.82
N THR A 74 1.65 2.22 -12.52
CA THR A 74 1.61 1.70 -13.89
C THR A 74 0.99 0.30 -13.94
N LEU A 75 1.32 -0.57 -12.97
CA LEU A 75 0.74 -1.91 -12.82
C LEU A 75 -0.76 -1.83 -12.61
N ILE A 76 -1.23 -0.96 -11.72
CA ILE A 76 -2.66 -0.77 -11.44
C ILE A 76 -3.37 -0.24 -12.68
N THR A 77 -2.81 0.78 -13.33
CA THR A 77 -3.39 1.38 -14.54
C THR A 77 -3.48 0.38 -15.69
N THR A 78 -2.44 -0.42 -15.91
CA THR A 78 -2.42 -1.47 -16.92
C THR A 78 -3.40 -2.58 -16.55
N GLY A 79 -3.42 -2.99 -15.27
CA GLY A 79 -4.33 -3.99 -14.72
C GLY A 79 -5.80 -3.65 -14.95
N MET A 80 -6.18 -2.38 -14.75
CA MET A 80 -7.54 -1.89 -15.02
C MET A 80 -7.97 -2.02 -16.49
N GLN A 81 -7.02 -2.16 -17.43
CA GLN A 81 -7.29 -2.35 -18.86
C GLN A 81 -7.25 -3.83 -19.27
N THR A 82 -6.98 -4.73 -18.33
CA THR A 82 -6.90 -6.18 -18.52
C THR A 82 -7.98 -6.89 -17.71
N SER A 83 -8.04 -8.23 -17.78
CA SER A 83 -8.94 -9.02 -16.94
C SER A 83 -8.41 -9.30 -15.53
N HIS A 84 -7.26 -8.73 -15.17
CA HIS A 84 -6.63 -8.98 -13.87
C HIS A 84 -7.34 -8.23 -12.75
N SER A 85 -7.45 -8.90 -11.62
CA SER A 85 -7.95 -8.35 -10.36
C SER A 85 -6.77 -7.89 -9.50
N LEU A 86 -6.84 -6.64 -9.07
CA LEU A 86 -5.86 -6.00 -8.20
C LEU A 86 -6.59 -5.39 -7.00
N ASP A 87 -6.27 -5.86 -5.79
CA ASP A 87 -6.80 -5.29 -4.55
C ASP A 87 -5.64 -4.91 -3.61
N ILE A 88 -5.84 -3.84 -2.85
CA ILE A 88 -4.96 -3.42 -1.77
C ILE A 88 -5.63 -3.79 -0.45
N GLU A 89 -4.90 -4.48 0.41
CA GLU A 89 -5.31 -4.76 1.78
C GLU A 89 -4.34 -4.11 2.76
N THR A 90 -4.89 -3.45 3.77
CA THR A 90 -4.12 -2.81 4.84
C THR A 90 -4.63 -3.29 6.18
N VAL A 91 -3.69 -3.75 7.01
CA VAL A 91 -3.91 -4.08 8.41
C VAL A 91 -3.19 -3.04 9.26
N ALA A 92 -3.90 -2.36 10.14
CA ALA A 92 -3.34 -1.31 10.98
C ALA A 92 -3.96 -1.28 12.38
N ALA A 93 -3.20 -0.76 13.33
CA ALA A 93 -3.65 -0.42 14.67
C ALA A 93 -3.66 1.11 14.85
N ILE A 94 -4.73 1.64 15.45
CA ILE A 94 -4.88 3.05 15.81
C ILE A 94 -5.23 3.12 17.30
N PRO A 95 -4.33 3.63 18.17
CA PRO A 95 -4.66 3.89 19.56
C PRO A 95 -5.79 4.93 19.65
N ALA A 96 -6.76 4.74 20.54
CA ALA A 96 -7.97 5.56 20.55
C ALA A 96 -7.72 7.05 20.88
N ASP A 97 -6.64 7.34 21.60
CA ASP A 97 -6.25 8.68 22.04
C ASP A 97 -5.00 9.18 21.30
N SER A 98 -4.71 8.65 20.10
CA SER A 98 -3.56 9.02 19.29
C SER A 98 -3.90 9.08 17.81
N ASP A 99 -3.21 9.98 17.10
CA ASP A 99 -3.22 10.04 15.64
C ASP A 99 -2.14 9.12 15.02
N LEU A 100 -1.43 8.35 15.85
CA LEU A 100 -0.47 7.35 15.39
C LEU A 100 -1.21 6.19 14.71
N ILE A 101 -0.80 5.90 13.47
CA ILE A 101 -1.29 4.75 12.71
C ILE A 101 -0.12 3.80 12.57
N GLU A 102 -0.21 2.66 13.24
CA GLU A 102 0.74 1.58 13.11
C GLU A 102 0.25 0.63 12.02
N VAL A 103 0.97 0.56 10.90
CA VAL A 103 0.64 -0.39 9.83
C VAL A 103 1.32 -1.71 10.13
N LEU A 104 0.53 -2.75 10.38
CA LEU A 104 1.01 -4.10 10.66
C LEU A 104 1.34 -4.82 9.36
N GLU A 105 0.45 -4.70 8.37
CA GLU A 105 0.58 -5.35 7.07
C GLU A 105 0.00 -4.50 5.95
N CYS A 106 0.60 -4.61 4.77
CA CYS A 106 0.08 -4.05 3.53
C CYS A 106 0.31 -5.08 2.42
N LEU A 107 -0.77 -5.53 1.80
CA LEU A 107 -0.76 -6.62 0.83
C LEU A 107 -1.37 -6.13 -0.48
N LEU A 108 -0.73 -6.45 -1.60
CA LEU A 108 -1.30 -6.36 -2.93
C LEU A 108 -1.79 -7.76 -3.32
N TRP A 109 -3.10 -7.89 -3.51
CA TRP A 109 -3.72 -9.08 -4.08
C TRP A 109 -3.73 -8.96 -5.59
N VAL A 110 -3.16 -9.96 -6.27
CA VAL A 110 -3.11 -10.06 -7.74
C VAL A 110 -3.70 -11.40 -8.14
N ASP A 111 -4.90 -11.40 -8.72
CA ASP A 111 -5.61 -12.63 -9.13
C ASP A 111 -5.74 -13.68 -8.03
N GLY A 112 -5.90 -13.20 -6.79
CA GLY A 112 -6.03 -14.04 -5.60
C GLY A 112 -4.71 -14.40 -4.92
N GLU A 113 -3.57 -14.11 -5.55
CA GLU A 113 -2.24 -14.27 -4.94
C GLU A 113 -1.86 -13.01 -4.15
N GLU A 114 -1.35 -13.20 -2.94
CA GLU A 114 -1.00 -12.12 -2.02
C GLU A 114 0.51 -11.82 -2.08
N GLU A 115 0.86 -10.56 -2.34
CA GLU A 115 2.24 -10.07 -2.29
C GLU A 115 2.33 -8.97 -1.22
N ARG A 116 3.20 -9.15 -0.23
CA ARG A 116 3.46 -8.11 0.78
C ARG A 116 4.16 -6.93 0.12
N ILE A 117 3.66 -5.72 0.32
CA ILE A 117 4.25 -4.49 -0.20
C ILE A 117 4.61 -3.52 0.93
N GLU A 118 5.12 -2.36 0.53
CA GLU A 118 5.57 -1.29 1.43
C GLU A 118 4.45 -0.82 2.38
N PRO A 119 4.64 -0.95 3.71
CA PRO A 119 3.61 -0.60 4.70
C PRO A 119 3.23 0.89 4.66
N GLU A 120 4.13 1.76 4.20
CA GLU A 120 3.89 3.19 4.03
C GLU A 120 2.72 3.48 3.10
N ILE A 121 2.46 2.61 2.10
CA ILE A 121 1.34 2.74 1.16
C ILE A 121 0.02 2.53 1.90
N GLY A 122 -0.09 1.45 2.68
CA GLY A 122 -1.27 1.21 3.51
C GLY A 122 -1.50 2.32 4.53
N GLY A 123 -0.41 2.82 5.14
CA GLY A 123 -0.48 3.95 6.06
C GLY A 123 -0.95 5.24 5.38
N ALA A 124 -0.49 5.51 4.16
CA ALA A 124 -0.91 6.66 3.37
C ALA A 124 -2.38 6.54 2.96
N LEU A 125 -2.86 5.34 2.60
CA LEU A 125 -4.26 5.07 2.31
C LEU A 125 -5.17 5.31 3.52
N ILE A 126 -4.82 4.77 4.69
CA ILE A 126 -5.59 5.00 5.93
C ILE A 126 -5.57 6.48 6.33
N ARG A 127 -4.41 7.14 6.28
CA ARG A 127 -4.30 8.59 6.53
C ARG A 127 -5.14 9.41 5.54
N TYR A 128 -5.15 9.02 4.27
CA TYR A 128 -6.00 9.66 3.27
C TYR A 128 -7.47 9.51 3.67
N GLY A 129 -7.93 8.28 3.94
CA GLY A 129 -9.32 8.02 4.35
C GLY A 129 -9.75 8.79 5.59
N ILE A 130 -8.89 8.87 6.61
CA ILE A 130 -9.15 9.66 7.82
C ILE A 130 -9.26 11.16 7.50
N ARG A 131 -8.35 11.71 6.68
CA ARG A 131 -8.34 13.13 6.31
C ARG A 131 -9.56 13.55 5.47
N GLN A 132 -10.13 12.65 4.69
CA GLN A 132 -11.33 12.94 3.89
C GLN A 132 -12.61 13.01 4.74
N GLY A 133 -12.60 12.43 5.95
CA GLY A 133 -13.76 12.42 6.83
C GLY A 133 -13.73 13.52 7.90
N HIS A 134 -14.87 13.71 8.56
CA HIS A 134 -14.98 14.57 9.73
C HIS A 134 -15.23 13.74 11.00
N GLY A 135 -14.61 14.14 12.11
CA GLY A 135 -14.77 13.50 13.42
C GLY A 135 -13.72 12.45 13.74
N ALA A 136 -14.07 11.47 14.57
CA ALA A 136 -13.13 10.46 15.05
C ALA A 136 -12.56 9.60 13.90
N PRO A 137 -11.27 9.18 13.96
CA PRO A 137 -10.59 8.45 12.88
C PRO A 137 -11.38 7.25 12.33
N VAL A 138 -11.96 6.45 13.21
CA VAL A 138 -12.78 5.27 12.85
C VAL A 138 -14.03 5.65 12.05
N ARG A 139 -14.71 6.75 12.42
CA ARG A 139 -15.90 7.22 11.69
C ARG A 139 -15.53 7.76 10.32
N ALA A 140 -14.43 8.51 10.25
CA ALA A 140 -13.88 9.02 8.99
C ALA A 140 -13.51 7.87 8.05
N LEU A 141 -12.80 6.86 8.56
CA LEU A 141 -12.42 5.69 7.77
C LEU A 141 -13.62 4.87 7.29
N LEU A 142 -14.63 4.67 8.14
CA LEU A 142 -15.87 4.01 7.75
C LEU A 142 -16.60 4.76 6.62
N ALA A 143 -16.65 6.09 6.68
CA ALA A 143 -17.24 6.92 5.65
C ALA A 143 -16.44 6.86 4.33
N PHE A 144 -15.12 6.90 4.43
CA PHE A 144 -14.22 6.71 3.30
C PHE A 144 -14.45 5.36 2.62
N TYR A 145 -14.43 4.27 3.39
CA TYR A 145 -14.67 2.92 2.87
C TYR A 145 -16.01 2.83 2.14
N ARG A 146 -17.10 3.31 2.73
CA ARG A 146 -18.43 3.32 2.09
C ARG A 146 -18.45 4.10 0.78
N THR A 147 -17.73 5.21 0.72
CA THR A 147 -17.65 6.03 -0.49
C THR A 147 -16.94 5.28 -1.61
N GLU A 148 -15.83 4.59 -1.30
CA GLU A 148 -15.11 3.77 -2.25
C GLU A 148 -15.92 2.54 -2.67
N GLU A 149 -16.54 1.82 -1.73
CA GLU A 149 -17.42 0.68 -2.01
C GLU A 149 -18.55 1.04 -2.99
N VAL A 150 -19.25 2.17 -2.76
CA VAL A 150 -20.29 2.67 -3.67
C VAL A 150 -19.72 3.07 -5.03
N ARG A 151 -18.53 3.66 -5.07
CA ARG A 151 -17.85 3.99 -6.34
C ARG A 151 -17.55 2.72 -7.15
N TYR A 152 -17.11 1.65 -6.50
CA TYR A 152 -16.81 0.38 -7.15
C TYR A 152 -18.06 -0.35 -7.61
N ASP A 153 -19.09 -0.42 -6.76
CA ASP A 153 -20.39 -1.02 -7.11
C ASP A 153 -20.95 -0.43 -8.41
N ARG A 154 -20.89 0.90 -8.55
CA ARG A 154 -21.39 1.63 -9.72
C ARG A 154 -20.53 1.50 -10.98
N ARG A 155 -19.22 1.22 -10.85
CA ARG A 155 -18.26 1.26 -11.98
C ARG A 155 -17.90 -0.12 -12.52
N LEU A 156 -17.99 -1.19 -11.72
CA LEU A 156 -17.39 -2.50 -12.04
C LEU A 156 -18.37 -3.67 -11.91
N GLU A 157 -19.67 -3.43 -12.08
CA GLU A 157 -20.71 -4.49 -12.11
C GLU A 157 -20.72 -5.42 -10.88
N GLY A 158 -20.42 -4.91 -9.68
CA GLY A 158 -20.93 -5.51 -8.44
C GLY A 158 -20.16 -6.70 -7.83
N SER A 159 -18.87 -6.90 -8.10
CA SER A 159 -18.06 -7.85 -7.28
C SER A 159 -17.65 -7.19 -5.94
N LEU A 160 -18.63 -6.99 -5.05
CA LEU A 160 -18.43 -6.44 -3.70
C LEU A 160 -17.61 -7.37 -2.79
N GLU A 161 -17.42 -8.63 -3.18
CA GLU A 161 -16.53 -9.59 -2.49
C GLU A 161 -15.08 -9.10 -2.39
N ARG A 162 -14.70 -8.14 -3.23
CA ARG A 162 -13.36 -7.53 -3.26
C ARG A 162 -13.18 -6.36 -2.28
N CYS A 163 -14.27 -5.87 -1.70
CA CYS A 163 -14.23 -4.84 -0.66
C CYS A 163 -14.49 -5.48 0.71
N SER A 164 -13.66 -5.17 1.69
CA SER A 164 -13.96 -5.53 3.08
C SER A 164 -13.43 -4.50 4.06
N LEU A 165 -14.14 -4.32 5.15
CA LEU A 165 -13.69 -3.51 6.28
C LEU A 165 -14.06 -4.20 7.58
N THR A 166 -13.03 -4.53 8.36
CA THR A 166 -13.16 -4.99 9.73
C THR A 166 -12.56 -3.95 10.66
N ILE A 167 -13.32 -3.53 11.66
CA ILE A 167 -12.82 -2.65 12.73
C ILE A 167 -13.13 -3.35 14.05
N LEU A 168 -12.08 -3.79 14.74
CA LEU A 168 -12.16 -4.39 16.06
C LEU A 168 -11.69 -3.37 17.08
N GLN A 169 -12.51 -3.11 18.09
CA GLN A 169 -12.12 -2.28 19.22
C GLN A 169 -11.64 -3.18 20.36
N GLU A 170 -10.36 -3.09 20.69
CA GLU A 170 -9.81 -3.66 21.91
C GLU A 170 -9.94 -2.63 23.04
N VAL A 171 -10.33 -3.10 24.22
CA VAL A 171 -10.62 -2.25 25.39
C VAL A 171 -9.59 -2.45 26.52
N TYR A 172 -8.85 -3.55 26.49
CA TYR A 172 -7.84 -3.91 27.49
C TYR A 172 -6.63 -4.56 26.79
N PRO A 173 -5.37 -4.20 27.13
CA PRO A 173 -4.94 -3.36 28.26
C PRO A 173 -5.09 -1.86 28.00
N ALA A 174 -5.18 -1.44 26.75
CA ALA A 174 -5.43 -0.06 26.34
C ALA A 174 -6.46 -0.04 25.20
N LYS A 175 -7.16 1.08 25.05
CA LYS A 175 -8.17 1.22 24.02
C LYS A 175 -7.50 1.42 22.66
N GLN A 176 -7.64 0.45 21.76
CA GLN A 176 -7.07 0.49 20.41
C GLN A 176 -8.05 -0.07 19.38
N TYR A 177 -7.95 0.42 18.15
CA TYR A 177 -8.71 -0.08 17.01
C TYR A 177 -7.81 -0.84 16.07
N HIS A 178 -8.14 -2.10 15.83
CA HIS A 178 -7.52 -2.93 14.79
C HIS A 178 -8.38 -2.85 13.54
N ILE A 179 -7.78 -2.40 12.46
CA ILE A 179 -8.42 -2.14 11.18
C ILE A 179 -7.85 -3.12 10.17
N ARG A 180 -8.72 -3.80 9.45
CA ARG A 180 -8.39 -4.54 8.23
C ARG A 180 -9.28 -4.03 7.12
N MET A 181 -8.68 -3.42 6.11
CA MET A 181 -9.41 -2.82 5.00
C MET A 181 -8.87 -3.34 3.69
N ARG A 182 -9.74 -3.95 2.87
CA ARG A 182 -9.47 -4.37 1.49
C ARG A 182 -10.31 -3.54 0.53
N LEU A 183 -9.68 -2.98 -0.49
CA LEU A 183 -10.30 -2.22 -1.56
C LEU A 183 -9.62 -2.57 -2.89
N PRO A 184 -10.28 -2.43 -4.04
CA PRO A 184 -9.58 -2.48 -5.33
C PRO A 184 -8.42 -1.48 -5.38
N ALA A 185 -7.30 -1.87 -6.00
CA ALA A 185 -6.07 -1.07 -5.99
C ALA A 185 -6.20 0.28 -6.71
N GLU A 186 -7.24 0.49 -7.54
CA GLU A 186 -7.62 1.82 -8.07
C GLU A 186 -7.82 2.86 -6.94
N ALA A 187 -8.06 2.42 -5.70
CA ALA A 187 -8.16 3.26 -4.53
C ALA A 187 -6.85 4.02 -4.21
N LEU A 188 -5.74 3.67 -4.87
CA LEU A 188 -4.45 4.35 -4.71
C LEU A 188 -4.22 5.44 -5.77
N ILE A 189 -4.83 5.31 -6.95
CA ILE A 189 -4.60 6.21 -8.09
C ILE A 189 -5.25 7.58 -7.88
N GLY A 190 -4.56 8.65 -8.27
CA GLY A 190 -5.07 10.02 -8.26
C GLY A 190 -5.29 10.63 -6.87
N ARG A 191 -4.76 10.00 -5.82
CA ARG A 191 -4.89 10.44 -4.42
C ARG A 191 -3.57 10.88 -3.77
N GLY A 192 -2.49 10.94 -4.56
CA GLY A 192 -1.15 11.26 -4.09
C GLY A 192 -0.61 10.24 -3.07
N ILE A 193 -1.10 8.99 -3.12
CA ILE A 193 -0.66 7.91 -2.23
C ILE A 193 0.60 7.23 -2.77
N LEU A 194 0.75 7.19 -4.10
CA LEU A 194 1.85 6.55 -4.82
C LEU A 194 2.94 7.53 -5.30
N SER A 195 2.71 8.84 -5.10
CA SER A 195 3.59 9.95 -5.51
C SER A 195 4.50 10.40 -4.39
#